data_AF-A0A3D0ST69-F1
#
_entry.id   AF-A0A3D0ST69-F1
#
_cell.length_a   1.000
_cell.length_b   1.000
_cell.length_c   1.000
_cell.angle_alpha   90.00
_cell.angle_beta   90.00
_cell.angle_gamma   90.00
#
_symmetry.space_group_name_H-M   'P 1'
#
loop_
_entity.id
_entity.type
_entity.pdbx_description
1 polymer ?
#
loop_
_entity_poly.entity_id
_entity_poly.type
_entity_poly.pdbx_seq_one_letter_code
_entity_poly.pdbx_strand_id
1 'polypeptide(L)'
;MACLFGYCGPPADGLLARMAALLAHRCPLSWERTGETTITGDRVEIGHGIAPWNQTSQLAQHGRDLLGYGGVLFNVDEVTPHDSLPMVPAARLLAKLGPTPEPVFNALTGCFVLAAHLGGSFYLLRDPAGVKVIYWTVCNGRLLFASEIKALFAEPALPRQMRARALLEYLSFSFVPGTDTMFEGIKELQPGSLLCFRNGQAQVQRHFRFEKYAAATNCIVQDYPALVRTALEQSVTECLAVRPDKLPAVFLSGGIDSSAVLAVAAQQLPKARIPTFSAHFGAEYARENEFIQLMVNRYHTDHHWLEIRPDGFLERLREIIWRLDDP
;
A
#
# COMPACT_ATOMS: atom_id res chain seq x y z
N MET A 1 -2.13 7.84 -4.83
CA MET A 1 -1.67 6.64 -4.10
C MET A 1 -0.21 6.42 -4.51
N ALA A 2 0.76 6.55 -3.60
CA ALA A 2 2.19 6.44 -3.84
C ALA A 2 2.52 5.09 -4.47
N CYS A 3 3.46 5.10 -5.39
CA CYS A 3 3.88 3.93 -6.15
C CYS A 3 5.32 3.58 -5.74
N LEU A 4 5.58 2.33 -5.37
CA LEU A 4 6.91 1.79 -5.12
C LEU A 4 7.24 0.81 -6.25
N PHE A 5 8.43 0.90 -6.84
CA PHE A 5 8.82 0.07 -7.98
C PHE A 5 10.34 -0.03 -8.10
N GLY A 6 10.85 -1.03 -8.80
CA GLY A 6 12.29 -1.19 -9.00
C GLY A 6 12.72 -2.58 -9.41
N TYR A 7 14.03 -2.80 -9.34
CA TYR A 7 14.62 -4.09 -9.65
C TYR A 7 15.94 -4.34 -8.90
N CYS A 8 16.31 -5.62 -8.80
CA CYS A 8 17.58 -6.09 -8.27
C CYS A 8 18.13 -7.21 -9.18
N GLY A 9 19.31 -7.02 -9.78
CA GLY A 9 19.97 -8.03 -10.63
C GLY A 9 20.78 -7.39 -11.77
N PRO A 10 21.02 -8.11 -12.89
CA PRO A 10 21.83 -7.61 -14.00
C PRO A 10 21.37 -6.23 -14.51
N PRO A 11 22.29 -5.30 -14.81
CA PRO A 11 21.96 -3.94 -15.22
C PRO A 11 20.96 -3.88 -16.38
N ALA A 12 20.00 -2.95 -16.30
CA ALA A 12 19.00 -2.73 -17.34
C ALA A 12 18.80 -1.22 -17.56
N ASP A 13 19.49 -0.67 -18.55
CA ASP A 13 19.51 0.78 -18.75
C ASP A 13 18.11 1.35 -19.08
N GLY A 14 17.77 2.42 -18.37
CA GLY A 14 16.49 3.10 -18.47
C GLY A 14 15.28 2.30 -17.97
N LEU A 15 15.46 1.09 -17.42
CA LEU A 15 14.35 0.25 -16.97
C LEU A 15 13.51 0.98 -15.91
N LEU A 16 14.15 1.52 -14.88
CA LEU A 16 13.46 2.24 -13.80
C LEU A 16 12.64 3.43 -14.32
N ALA A 17 13.17 4.19 -15.29
CA ALA A 17 12.45 5.32 -15.90
C ALA A 17 11.23 4.86 -16.72
N ARG A 18 11.34 3.74 -17.45
CA ARG A 18 10.20 3.14 -18.17
C ARG A 18 9.12 2.64 -17.20
N MET A 19 9.51 2.05 -16.08
CA MET A 19 8.58 1.67 -15.00
C MET A 19 7.85 2.90 -14.47
N ALA A 20 8.57 3.97 -14.14
CA ALA A 20 8.01 5.22 -13.63
C ALA A 20 7.00 5.84 -14.61
N ALA A 21 7.31 5.84 -15.91
CA ALA A 21 6.42 6.38 -16.95
C ALA A 21 5.06 5.67 -16.99
N LEU A 22 5.03 4.36 -16.75
CA LEU A 22 3.80 3.56 -16.68
C LEU A 22 2.98 3.80 -15.41
N LEU A 23 3.56 4.46 -14.40
CA LEU A 23 2.94 4.77 -13.11
C LEU A 23 2.61 6.26 -12.93
N ALA A 24 2.72 7.06 -14.01
CA ALA A 24 2.54 8.51 -13.94
C ALA A 24 1.16 8.94 -13.38
N HIS A 25 0.11 8.13 -13.57
CA HIS A 25 -1.24 8.38 -13.00
C HIS A 25 -1.27 8.32 -11.47
N ARG A 26 -0.37 7.56 -10.83
CA ARG A 26 -0.26 7.47 -9.37
C ARG A 26 0.64 8.53 -8.78
N CYS A 27 1.56 9.02 -9.60
CA CYS A 27 2.74 9.78 -9.19
C CYS A 27 2.80 11.08 -10.03
N PRO A 28 1.75 11.93 -9.94
CA PRO A 28 1.48 13.01 -10.91
C PRO A 28 2.40 14.22 -10.75
N LEU A 29 3.14 14.34 -9.65
CA LEU A 29 4.06 15.45 -9.44
C LEU A 29 5.45 15.12 -10.01
N SER A 30 6.00 13.97 -9.62
CA SER A 30 7.32 13.49 -10.05
C SER A 30 7.57 12.09 -9.46
N TRP A 31 8.80 11.60 -9.57
CA TRP A 31 9.29 10.42 -8.87
C TRP A 31 10.74 10.63 -8.45
N GLU A 32 11.16 9.92 -7.41
CA GLU A 32 12.51 9.89 -6.86
C GLU A 32 13.11 8.48 -6.98
N ARG A 33 14.43 8.38 -6.88
CA ARG A 33 15.16 7.11 -6.95
C ARG A 33 16.35 7.06 -6.01
N THR A 34 16.67 5.84 -5.59
CA THR A 34 17.93 5.47 -4.94
C THR A 34 18.46 4.19 -5.57
N GLY A 35 19.78 3.98 -5.52
CA GLY A 35 20.38 2.79 -6.09
C GLY A 35 21.87 2.62 -5.77
N GLU A 36 22.35 1.41 -6.01
CA GLU A 36 23.74 0.97 -5.82
C GLU A 36 24.11 -0.05 -6.90
N THR A 37 25.41 -0.14 -7.20
CA THR A 37 25.97 -1.25 -7.98
C THR A 37 26.70 -2.20 -7.04
N THR A 38 26.26 -3.45 -6.97
CA THR A 38 26.85 -4.45 -6.07
C THR A 38 28.28 -4.81 -6.50
N ILE A 39 29.01 -5.50 -5.62
CA ILE A 39 30.35 -6.04 -5.92
C ILE A 39 30.32 -7.01 -7.12
N THR A 40 29.20 -7.69 -7.35
CA THR A 40 29.02 -8.63 -8.48
C THR A 40 28.68 -7.94 -9.80
N GLY A 41 28.53 -6.60 -9.80
CA GLY A 41 28.13 -5.82 -10.98
C GLY A 41 26.62 -5.77 -11.22
N ASP A 42 25.81 -6.34 -10.32
CA ASP A 42 24.36 -6.18 -10.35
C ASP A 42 23.97 -4.75 -9.96
N ARG A 43 22.82 -4.29 -10.45
CA ARG A 43 22.20 -3.03 -10.02
C ARG A 43 21.02 -3.31 -9.11
N VAL A 44 20.93 -2.50 -8.05
CA VAL A 44 19.73 -2.38 -7.22
C VAL A 44 19.22 -0.98 -7.36
N GLU A 45 17.99 -0.83 -7.84
CA GLU A 45 17.33 0.46 -7.99
C GLU A 45 15.93 0.42 -7.38
N ILE A 46 15.63 1.40 -6.54
CA ILE A 46 14.32 1.59 -5.91
C ILE A 46 13.80 2.97 -6.32
N GLY A 47 12.65 2.98 -6.99
CA GLY A 47 11.90 4.16 -7.37
C GLY A 47 10.67 4.33 -6.48
N HIS A 48 10.37 5.58 -6.14
CA HIS A 48 9.19 5.94 -5.39
C HIS A 48 8.55 7.18 -6.01
N GLY A 49 7.24 7.15 -6.21
CA GLY A 49 6.55 8.24 -6.87
C GLY A 49 5.93 9.26 -5.92
N ILE A 50 5.95 10.52 -6.36
CA ILE A 50 5.61 11.69 -5.56
C ILE A 50 4.22 12.20 -5.95
N ALA A 51 3.39 12.41 -4.93
CA ALA A 51 2.01 12.89 -5.02
C ALA A 51 1.76 13.95 -3.93
N PRO A 52 0.63 14.68 -3.96
CA PRO A 52 0.35 15.76 -3.01
C PRO A 52 0.33 15.37 -1.52
N TRP A 53 0.17 14.07 -1.23
CA TRP A 53 0.06 13.56 0.13
C TRP A 53 1.39 13.09 0.73
N ASN A 54 2.38 12.70 -0.10
CA ASN A 54 3.70 12.20 0.30
C ASN A 54 4.84 13.11 -0.20
N GLN A 55 4.91 14.33 0.31
CA GLN A 55 5.94 15.30 -0.09
C GLN A 55 7.28 15.12 0.65
N THR A 56 7.30 14.34 1.72
CA THR A 56 8.54 13.89 2.36
C THR A 56 9.05 12.65 1.65
N SER A 57 10.34 12.62 1.31
CA SER A 57 10.97 11.46 0.68
C SER A 57 10.72 10.19 1.50
N GLN A 58 10.34 9.12 0.80
CA GLN A 58 10.15 7.79 1.39
C GLN A 58 11.28 6.85 0.99
N LEU A 59 12.39 7.41 0.48
CA LEU A 59 13.62 6.70 0.16
C LEU A 59 14.73 7.08 1.15
N ALA A 60 15.64 6.15 1.37
CA ALA A 60 16.85 6.37 2.13
C ALA A 60 18.00 5.51 1.62
N GLN A 61 19.21 6.01 1.79
CA GLN A 61 20.45 5.31 1.48
C GLN A 61 21.49 5.62 2.53
N HIS A 62 22.19 4.60 3.01
CA HIS A 62 23.33 4.73 3.90
C HIS A 62 24.43 3.77 3.46
N GLY A 63 25.50 4.33 2.87
CA GLY A 63 26.50 3.51 2.17
C GLY A 63 25.86 2.72 1.03
N ARG A 64 25.91 1.39 1.15
CA ARG A 64 25.31 0.45 0.17
C ARG A 64 23.89 0.02 0.52
N ASP A 65 23.46 0.29 1.74
CA ASP A 65 22.14 -0.12 2.20
C ASP A 65 21.11 0.88 1.70
N LEU A 66 20.01 0.35 1.13
CA LEU A 66 18.94 1.11 0.51
C LEU A 66 17.62 0.76 1.18
N LEU A 67 16.73 1.73 1.29
CA LEU A 67 15.36 1.53 1.72
C LEU A 67 14.41 2.43 0.94
N GLY A 68 13.25 1.89 0.60
CA GLY A 68 12.11 2.66 0.11
C GLY A 68 10.81 2.06 0.61
N TYR A 69 9.82 2.89 0.92
CA TYR A 69 8.48 2.40 1.24
C TYR A 69 7.41 3.22 0.53
N GLY A 70 6.29 2.57 0.20
CA GLY A 70 5.10 3.22 -0.34
C GLY A 70 3.93 3.03 0.61
N GLY A 71 3.28 4.12 1.01
CA GLY A 71 2.20 4.09 2.00
C GLY A 71 2.55 4.87 3.26
N VAL A 72 2.03 4.42 4.40
CA VAL A 72 2.17 5.09 5.71
C VAL A 72 2.64 4.07 6.74
N LEU A 73 3.60 4.47 7.56
CA LEU A 73 4.07 3.74 8.74
C LEU A 73 3.64 4.55 9.97
N PHE A 74 3.00 3.92 10.94
CA PHE A 74 2.46 4.62 12.12
C PHE A 74 3.47 4.73 13.26
N ASN A 75 4.39 3.76 13.40
CA ASN A 75 5.26 3.64 14.56
C ASN A 75 6.75 3.84 14.26
N VAL A 76 7.12 4.60 13.21
CA VAL A 76 8.54 4.82 12.87
C VAL A 76 9.30 5.43 14.05
N ASP A 77 8.69 6.37 14.77
CA ASP A 77 9.35 7.11 15.85
C ASP A 77 9.43 6.30 17.15
N GLU A 78 8.47 5.43 17.44
CA GLU A 78 8.59 4.44 18.54
C GLU A 78 9.68 3.41 18.25
N VAL A 79 9.88 3.15 16.96
CA VAL A 79 11.01 2.40 16.44
C VAL A 79 12.23 3.33 16.25
N THR A 80 12.37 4.48 16.95
CA THR A 80 13.58 5.35 16.91
C THR A 80 13.99 5.90 18.30
N PRO A 81 15.28 5.96 18.68
CA PRO A 81 15.70 6.72 19.87
C PRO A 81 15.66 8.24 19.63
N HIS A 82 15.28 9.01 20.67
CA HIS A 82 15.00 10.45 20.63
C HIS A 82 16.15 11.38 20.19
N ASP A 83 17.40 10.91 20.11
CA ASP A 83 18.60 11.77 20.02
C ASP A 83 19.22 11.91 18.62
N SER A 84 18.51 11.56 17.55
CA SER A 84 19.03 11.74 16.19
C SER A 84 18.55 13.06 15.56
N LEU A 85 19.45 13.71 14.79
CA LEU A 85 19.14 14.86 13.91
C LEU A 85 17.84 14.62 13.13
N PRO A 86 17.11 15.67 12.67
CA PRO A 86 15.85 15.50 11.94
C PRO A 86 16.09 14.78 10.59
N MET A 87 16.08 13.46 10.64
CA MET A 87 16.16 12.56 9.49
C MET A 87 14.76 12.27 8.97
N VAL A 88 14.58 12.09 7.68
CA VAL A 88 13.29 11.62 7.13
C VAL A 88 12.97 10.20 7.67
N PRO A 89 11.67 9.82 7.79
CA PRO A 89 11.28 8.53 8.38
C PRO A 89 11.99 7.31 7.76
N ALA A 90 12.17 7.31 6.42
CA ALA A 90 12.90 6.25 5.72
C ALA A 90 14.33 6.07 6.24
N ALA A 91 15.02 7.18 6.50
CA ALA A 91 16.42 7.15 6.94
C ALA A 91 16.55 6.73 8.42
N ARG A 92 15.59 7.12 9.27
CA ARG A 92 15.50 6.65 10.66
C ARG A 92 15.28 5.14 10.71
N LEU A 93 14.37 4.64 9.88
CA LEU A 93 14.12 3.20 9.76
C LEU A 93 15.35 2.46 9.25
N LEU A 94 15.99 2.96 8.19
CA LEU A 94 17.19 2.33 7.63
C LEU A 94 18.32 2.21 8.66
N ALA A 95 18.52 3.23 9.51
CA ALA A 95 19.56 3.21 10.55
C ALA A 95 19.37 2.10 11.61
N LYS A 96 18.17 1.53 11.74
CA LYS A 96 17.88 0.40 12.65
C LYS A 96 17.95 -0.95 11.97
N LEU A 97 17.98 -0.98 10.65
CA LEU A 97 18.05 -2.23 9.91
C LEU A 97 19.51 -2.69 9.89
N GLY A 98 19.72 -3.86 10.48
CA GLY A 98 20.98 -4.58 10.40
C GLY A 98 20.91 -5.70 9.36
N PRO A 99 21.92 -6.60 9.33
CA PRO A 99 21.90 -7.80 8.50
C PRO A 99 20.76 -8.77 8.83
N THR A 100 20.13 -8.63 10.01
CA THR A 100 18.94 -9.38 10.44
C THR A 100 17.77 -8.41 10.61
N PRO A 101 17.04 -8.06 9.52
CA PRO A 101 16.01 -7.03 9.56
C PRO A 101 14.65 -7.53 10.08
N GLU A 102 14.46 -8.84 10.22
CA GLU A 102 13.16 -9.45 10.54
C GLU A 102 12.53 -8.94 11.85
N PRO A 103 13.26 -8.76 12.96
CA PRO A 103 12.67 -8.22 14.18
C PRO A 103 12.08 -6.82 13.99
N VAL A 104 12.74 -5.96 13.21
CA VAL A 104 12.26 -4.62 12.91
C VAL A 104 11.06 -4.71 11.97
N PHE A 105 11.14 -5.50 10.90
CA PHE A 105 10.04 -5.71 9.94
C PHE A 105 8.77 -6.22 10.60
N ASN A 106 8.89 -7.15 11.56
CA ASN A 106 7.75 -7.72 12.27
C ASN A 106 7.09 -6.73 13.24
N ALA A 107 7.80 -5.68 13.65
CA ALA A 107 7.30 -4.67 14.57
C ALA A 107 6.64 -3.47 13.85
N LEU A 108 6.78 -3.34 12.53
CA LEU A 108 6.21 -2.22 11.79
C LEU A 108 4.68 -2.28 11.74
N THR A 109 4.04 -1.15 12.02
CA THR A 109 2.59 -0.97 11.88
C THR A 109 2.29 0.11 10.84
N GLY A 110 1.17 -0.04 10.13
CA GLY A 110 0.78 0.88 9.07
C GLY A 110 0.15 0.20 7.87
N CYS A 111 0.03 0.97 6.79
CA CYS A 111 -0.49 0.54 5.50
C CYS A 111 0.60 0.77 4.46
N PHE A 112 1.44 -0.23 4.20
CA PHE A 112 2.69 -0.04 3.48
C PHE A 112 3.13 -1.25 2.65
N VAL A 113 3.94 -0.95 1.65
CA VAL A 113 4.89 -1.88 1.04
C VAL A 113 6.28 -1.29 1.20
N LEU A 114 7.29 -2.13 1.45
CA LEU A 114 8.65 -1.71 1.70
C LEU A 114 9.62 -2.55 0.88
N ALA A 115 10.63 -1.91 0.31
CA ALA A 115 11.75 -2.49 -0.39
C ALA A 115 13.04 -2.10 0.32
N ALA A 116 13.93 -3.06 0.58
CA ALA A 116 15.21 -2.78 1.22
C ALA A 116 16.34 -3.62 0.62
N HIS A 117 17.50 -3.03 0.44
CA HIS A 117 18.73 -3.75 0.14
C HIS A 117 19.65 -3.66 1.34
N LEU A 118 19.94 -4.79 1.97
CA LEU A 118 20.68 -4.86 3.22
C LEU A 118 21.64 -6.05 3.16
N GLY A 119 22.94 -5.82 3.43
CA GLY A 119 23.91 -6.91 3.58
C GLY A 119 23.99 -7.86 2.37
N GLY A 120 23.78 -7.34 1.15
CA GLY A 120 23.79 -8.11 -0.09
C GLY A 120 22.53 -8.93 -0.38
N SER A 121 21.47 -8.77 0.42
CA SER A 121 20.15 -9.36 0.17
C SER A 121 19.14 -8.27 -0.14
N PHE A 122 18.14 -8.58 -0.95
CA PHE A 122 17.04 -7.67 -1.24
C PHE A 122 15.76 -8.18 -0.58
N TYR A 123 14.98 -7.28 0.01
CA TYR A 123 13.78 -7.60 0.76
C TYR A 123 12.58 -6.84 0.21
N LEU A 124 11.45 -7.51 0.06
CA LEU A 124 10.14 -6.88 -0.11
C LEU A 124 9.24 -7.28 1.05
N LEU A 125 8.60 -6.31 1.68
CA LEU A 125 7.71 -6.50 2.81
C LEU A 125 6.36 -5.88 2.48
N ARG A 126 5.28 -6.62 2.76
CA ARG A 126 3.90 -6.11 2.69
C ARG A 126 3.29 -6.06 4.08
N ASP A 127 2.50 -5.01 4.33
CA ASP A 127 1.80 -4.83 5.59
C ASP A 127 0.91 -6.03 5.95
N PRO A 128 0.67 -6.27 7.25
CA PRO A 128 -0.14 -7.39 7.74
C PRO A 128 -1.54 -7.53 7.12
N ALA A 129 -2.22 -6.40 6.89
CA ALA A 129 -3.60 -6.38 6.39
C ALA A 129 -3.68 -6.39 4.86
N GLY A 130 -2.58 -6.13 4.16
CA GLY A 130 -2.49 -6.10 2.72
C GLY A 130 -3.09 -4.85 2.08
N VAL A 131 -3.19 -3.73 2.82
CA VAL A 131 -3.80 -2.48 2.36
C VAL A 131 -3.07 -1.91 1.15
N LYS A 132 -1.74 -2.08 1.09
CA LYS A 132 -0.95 -1.78 -0.11
C LYS A 132 -0.59 -3.06 -0.84
N VAL A 133 -0.64 -3.01 -2.17
CA VAL A 133 -0.28 -4.14 -3.05
C VAL A 133 1.13 -3.94 -3.59
N ILE A 134 1.87 -5.04 -3.72
CA ILE A 134 3.12 -5.09 -4.47
C ILE A 134 3.17 -6.41 -5.26
N TYR A 135 3.43 -6.28 -6.55
CA TYR A 135 3.64 -7.39 -7.47
C TYR A 135 5.13 -7.58 -7.69
N TRP A 136 5.53 -8.81 -7.99
CA TRP A 136 6.91 -9.15 -8.27
C TRP A 136 7.04 -10.31 -9.26
N THR A 137 8.21 -10.40 -9.88
CA THR A 137 8.60 -11.53 -10.73
C THR A 137 10.12 -11.66 -10.76
N VAL A 138 10.63 -12.82 -11.16
CA VAL A 138 12.05 -13.01 -11.47
C VAL A 138 12.18 -13.32 -12.95
N CYS A 139 12.83 -12.43 -13.70
CA CYS A 139 13.02 -12.55 -15.14
C CYS A 139 14.48 -12.23 -15.49
N ASN A 140 15.15 -13.10 -16.27
CA ASN A 140 16.56 -12.95 -16.66
C ASN A 140 17.51 -12.66 -15.49
N GLY A 141 17.31 -13.33 -14.36
CA GLY A 141 18.11 -13.14 -13.15
C GLY A 141 17.86 -11.82 -12.40
N ARG A 142 16.91 -11.00 -12.86
CA ARG A 142 16.44 -9.80 -12.16
C ARG A 142 15.18 -10.12 -11.35
N LEU A 143 15.17 -9.74 -10.08
CA LEU A 143 13.92 -9.48 -9.37
C LEU A 143 13.37 -8.15 -9.88
N LEU A 144 12.11 -8.13 -10.33
CA LEU A 144 11.36 -6.91 -10.60
C LEU A 144 10.20 -6.80 -9.61
N PHE A 145 9.89 -5.58 -9.17
CA PHE A 145 8.75 -5.33 -8.29
C PHE A 145 8.09 -3.99 -8.59
N ALA A 146 6.78 -3.91 -8.38
CA ALA A 146 6.03 -2.68 -8.55
C ALA A 146 4.67 -2.73 -7.82
N SER A 147 4.14 -1.57 -7.43
CA SER A 147 2.78 -1.46 -6.90
C SER A 147 1.69 -1.76 -7.93
N GLU A 148 2.05 -1.87 -9.21
CA GLU A 148 1.16 -2.24 -10.31
C GLU A 148 1.94 -3.09 -11.33
N ILE A 149 1.34 -4.20 -11.77
CA ILE A 149 1.79 -5.13 -12.80
C ILE A 149 2.22 -4.41 -14.06
N LYS A 150 1.47 -3.40 -14.53
CA LYS A 150 1.82 -2.68 -15.76
C LYS A 150 3.28 -2.21 -15.79
N ALA A 151 3.84 -1.80 -14.65
CA ALA A 151 5.23 -1.35 -14.57
C ALA A 151 6.23 -2.50 -14.76
N LEU A 152 5.89 -3.73 -14.39
CA LEU A 152 6.74 -4.91 -14.63
C LEU A 152 6.92 -5.19 -16.13
N PHE A 153 5.92 -4.85 -16.96
CA PHE A 153 6.02 -4.95 -18.42
C PHE A 153 6.95 -3.92 -19.09
N ALA A 154 7.63 -3.08 -18.31
CA ALA A 154 8.77 -2.28 -18.78
C ALA A 154 10.00 -3.14 -19.09
N GLU A 155 10.05 -4.39 -18.59
CA GLU A 155 10.98 -5.44 -18.98
C GLU A 155 10.46 -6.13 -20.26
N PRO A 156 11.12 -5.94 -21.43
CA PRO A 156 10.64 -6.50 -22.69
C PRO A 156 10.62 -8.02 -22.73
N ALA A 157 11.45 -8.68 -21.90
CA ALA A 157 11.50 -10.14 -21.83
C ALA A 157 10.34 -10.77 -21.05
N LEU A 158 9.55 -9.96 -20.32
CA LEU A 158 8.42 -10.48 -19.55
C LEU A 158 7.23 -10.75 -20.49
N PRO A 159 6.73 -12.00 -20.58
CA PRO A 159 5.65 -12.33 -21.49
C PRO A 159 4.34 -11.66 -21.05
N ARG A 160 3.66 -11.02 -22.00
CA ARG A 160 2.31 -10.45 -21.79
C ARG A 160 1.26 -11.50 -22.09
N GLN A 161 1.30 -12.59 -21.34
CA GLN A 161 0.41 -13.73 -21.52
C GLN A 161 -0.58 -13.82 -20.37
N MET A 162 -1.87 -13.88 -20.71
CA MET A 162 -2.91 -14.13 -19.72
C MET A 162 -2.84 -15.59 -19.26
N ARG A 163 -2.93 -15.79 -17.96
CA ARG A 163 -3.07 -17.10 -17.34
C ARG A 163 -4.51 -17.56 -17.48
N ALA A 164 -4.78 -18.48 -18.41
CA ALA A 164 -6.15 -18.91 -18.74
C ALA A 164 -6.96 -19.39 -17.53
N ARG A 165 -6.30 -20.02 -16.54
CA ARG A 165 -6.94 -20.46 -15.29
C ARG A 165 -7.40 -19.30 -14.40
N ALA A 166 -6.70 -18.16 -14.43
CA ALA A 166 -7.07 -16.98 -13.65
C ALA A 166 -8.44 -16.44 -14.06
N LEU A 167 -8.84 -16.58 -15.34
CA LEU A 167 -10.16 -16.18 -15.80
C LEU A 167 -11.27 -17.03 -15.12
N LEU A 168 -11.08 -18.35 -15.02
CA LEU A 168 -12.03 -19.23 -14.35
C LEU A 168 -12.12 -18.93 -12.86
N GLU A 169 -10.98 -18.65 -12.23
CA GLU A 169 -10.90 -18.26 -10.81
C GLU A 169 -11.61 -16.92 -10.59
N TYR A 170 -11.34 -15.91 -11.41
CA TYR A 170 -12.01 -14.62 -11.33
C TYR A 170 -13.52 -14.73 -11.53
N LEU A 171 -13.99 -15.47 -12.53
CA LEU A 171 -15.42 -15.67 -12.75
C LEU A 171 -16.10 -16.45 -11.61
N SER A 172 -15.33 -17.25 -10.85
CA SER A 172 -15.84 -18.01 -9.70
C SER A 172 -15.83 -17.22 -8.40
N PHE A 173 -14.82 -16.38 -8.17
CA PHE A 173 -14.57 -15.74 -6.87
C PHE A 173 -14.64 -14.21 -6.91
N SER A 174 -14.76 -13.58 -8.09
CA SER A 174 -14.62 -12.14 -8.33
C SER A 174 -13.23 -11.57 -7.98
N PHE A 175 -12.24 -12.43 -7.79
CA PHE A 175 -10.81 -12.12 -7.65
C PHE A 175 -9.98 -13.35 -8.02
N VAL A 176 -8.66 -13.20 -8.18
CA VAL A 176 -7.74 -14.33 -8.42
C VAL A 176 -7.15 -14.78 -7.07
N PRO A 177 -7.49 -15.98 -6.55
CA PRO A 177 -7.01 -16.42 -5.25
C PRO A 177 -5.54 -16.84 -5.26
N GLY A 178 -4.88 -16.66 -4.11
CA GLY A 178 -3.51 -17.10 -3.90
C GLY A 178 -2.49 -16.05 -4.36
N THR A 179 -1.28 -16.51 -4.71
CA THR A 179 -0.14 -15.63 -5.03
C THR A 179 -0.09 -15.18 -6.47
N ASP A 180 -0.86 -15.81 -7.34
CA ASP A 180 -0.74 -15.63 -8.78
C ASP A 180 -1.71 -14.54 -9.27
N THR A 181 -1.42 -13.98 -10.44
CA THR A 181 -2.19 -12.89 -11.05
C THR A 181 -2.93 -13.37 -12.31
N MET A 182 -3.61 -12.46 -13.02
CA MET A 182 -4.11 -12.74 -14.37
C MET A 182 -3.00 -12.96 -15.40
N PHE A 183 -1.74 -12.68 -15.08
CA PHE A 183 -0.60 -12.79 -15.99
C PHE A 183 0.36 -13.92 -15.60
N GLU A 184 0.83 -14.64 -16.61
CA GLU A 184 1.82 -15.71 -16.41
C GLU A 184 3.13 -15.16 -15.82
N GLY A 185 3.64 -15.84 -14.79
CA GLY A 185 4.94 -15.51 -14.19
C GLY A 185 4.97 -14.27 -13.28
N ILE A 186 3.84 -13.57 -13.09
CA ILE A 186 3.73 -12.42 -12.18
C ILE A 186 2.96 -12.82 -10.93
N LYS A 187 3.51 -12.47 -9.76
CA LYS A 187 2.95 -12.82 -8.46
C LYS A 187 2.65 -11.60 -7.62
N GLU A 188 1.57 -11.65 -6.86
CA GLU A 188 1.27 -10.72 -5.78
C GLU A 188 1.97 -11.20 -4.49
N LEU A 189 2.74 -10.32 -3.83
CA LEU A 189 3.28 -10.63 -2.50
C LEU A 189 2.12 -10.60 -1.50
N GLN A 190 1.80 -11.73 -0.87
CA GLN A 190 0.63 -11.86 0.00
C GLN A 190 0.68 -10.95 1.24
N PRO A 191 -0.47 -10.57 1.83
CA PRO A 191 -0.52 -9.80 3.07
C PRO A 191 0.33 -10.43 4.18
N GLY A 192 1.03 -9.59 4.94
CA GLY A 192 1.90 -10.05 6.04
C GLY A 192 3.05 -10.96 5.59
N SER A 193 3.53 -10.80 4.35
CA SER A 193 4.61 -11.60 3.79
C SER A 193 5.88 -10.79 3.53
N LEU A 194 7.00 -11.48 3.61
CA LEU A 194 8.36 -11.00 3.38
C LEU A 194 8.97 -11.86 2.28
N LEU A 195 9.41 -11.24 1.21
CA LEU A 195 10.24 -11.85 0.18
C LEU A 195 11.69 -11.47 0.44
N CYS A 196 12.58 -12.45 0.43
CA CYS A 196 14.03 -12.27 0.40
C CYS A 196 14.55 -12.77 -0.95
N PHE A 197 15.29 -11.91 -1.66
CA PHE A 197 15.95 -12.24 -2.91
C PHE A 197 17.46 -12.17 -2.73
N ARG A 198 18.13 -13.29 -3.02
CA ARG A 198 19.57 -13.43 -2.88
C ARG A 198 20.08 -14.46 -3.88
N ASN A 199 21.19 -14.18 -4.54
CA ASN A 199 21.83 -15.09 -5.49
C ASN A 199 20.88 -15.61 -6.58
N GLY A 200 20.02 -14.75 -7.13
CA GLY A 200 19.05 -15.12 -8.16
C GLY A 200 17.82 -15.91 -7.67
N GLN A 201 17.70 -16.17 -6.37
CA GLN A 201 16.60 -16.93 -5.79
C GLN A 201 15.71 -16.03 -4.93
N ALA A 202 14.39 -16.11 -5.15
CA ALA A 202 13.38 -15.47 -4.31
C ALA A 202 12.77 -16.50 -3.35
N GLN A 203 12.77 -16.18 -2.05
CA GLN A 203 12.11 -16.96 -1.01
C GLN A 203 11.07 -16.09 -0.33
N VAL A 204 9.83 -16.59 -0.23
CA VAL A 204 8.72 -15.88 0.42
C VAL A 204 8.37 -16.59 1.71
N GLN A 205 8.28 -15.83 2.80
CA GLN A 205 7.79 -16.30 4.08
C GLN A 205 6.70 -15.38 4.61
N ARG A 206 5.72 -15.95 5.31
CA ARG A 206 4.68 -15.17 5.98
C ARG A 206 5.15 -14.81 7.39
N HIS A 207 5.42 -13.53 7.61
CA HIS A 207 5.93 -13.01 8.87
C HIS A 207 4.80 -12.73 9.88
N PHE A 208 3.63 -12.32 9.38
CA PHE A 208 2.45 -12.03 10.19
C PHE A 208 1.30 -13.01 9.93
N ARG A 209 0.68 -13.51 11.01
CA ARG A 209 -0.41 -14.48 10.98
C ARG A 209 -1.46 -14.15 12.03
N PHE A 210 -2.66 -13.77 11.62
CA PHE A 210 -3.79 -13.51 12.54
C PHE A 210 -4.09 -14.72 13.43
N GLU A 211 -3.88 -15.93 12.91
CA GLU A 211 -4.13 -17.21 13.61
C GLU A 211 -3.27 -17.34 14.87
N LYS A 212 -2.05 -16.77 14.88
CA LYS A 212 -1.17 -16.76 16.06
C LYS A 212 -1.75 -15.90 17.19
N TYR A 213 -2.41 -14.78 16.86
CA TYR A 213 -3.04 -13.90 17.84
C TYR A 213 -4.35 -14.47 18.35
N ALA A 214 -5.14 -15.11 17.48
CA ALA A 214 -6.35 -15.82 17.89
C ALA A 214 -6.04 -16.97 18.86
N ALA A 215 -4.96 -17.73 18.62
CA ALA A 215 -4.53 -18.80 19.52
C ALA A 215 -3.96 -18.29 20.85
N ALA A 216 -3.35 -17.10 20.88
CA ALA A 216 -2.82 -16.48 22.09
C ALA A 216 -3.90 -15.88 22.99
N THR A 217 -5.09 -15.59 22.44
CA THR A 217 -6.23 -14.96 23.14
C THR A 217 -7.19 -16.03 23.66
N ASN A 218 -6.74 -16.86 24.59
CA ASN A 218 -7.60 -17.81 25.33
C ASN A 218 -8.48 -17.12 26.41
N CYS A 219 -8.52 -15.79 26.43
CA CYS A 219 -9.32 -15.02 27.37
C CYS A 219 -10.62 -14.60 26.70
N ILE A 220 -11.76 -15.10 27.21
CA ILE A 220 -13.06 -14.48 26.93
C ILE A 220 -13.01 -13.09 27.56
N VAL A 221 -12.82 -12.07 26.73
CA VAL A 221 -12.93 -10.69 27.21
C VAL A 221 -14.42 -10.41 27.41
N GLN A 222 -14.80 -10.01 28.62
CA GLN A 222 -16.20 -9.80 28.98
C GLN A 222 -16.81 -8.55 28.32
N ASP A 223 -15.99 -7.65 27.75
CA ASP A 223 -16.42 -6.41 27.12
C ASP A 223 -15.80 -6.20 25.72
N TYR A 224 -16.21 -7.04 24.77
CA TYR A 224 -15.85 -6.88 23.36
C TYR A 224 -16.25 -5.51 22.77
N PRO A 225 -17.42 -4.93 23.09
CA PRO A 225 -17.77 -3.59 22.59
C PRO A 225 -16.76 -2.51 22.98
N ALA A 226 -16.29 -2.50 24.23
CA ALA A 226 -15.25 -1.55 24.65
C ALA A 226 -13.93 -1.78 23.93
N LEU A 227 -13.50 -3.04 23.75
CA LEU A 227 -12.28 -3.36 23.01
C LEU A 227 -12.32 -2.86 21.56
N VAL A 228 -13.42 -3.12 20.84
CA VAL A 228 -13.59 -2.68 19.46
C VAL A 228 -13.59 -1.15 19.38
N ARG A 229 -14.26 -0.48 20.32
CA ARG A 229 -14.29 0.99 20.40
C ARG A 229 -12.88 1.54 20.60
N THR A 230 -12.14 1.05 21.58
CA THR A 230 -10.75 1.49 21.85
C THR A 230 -9.84 1.26 20.65
N ALA A 231 -9.94 0.10 19.99
CA ALA A 231 -9.13 -0.20 18.81
C ALA A 231 -9.47 0.73 17.62
N LEU A 232 -10.76 1.02 17.41
CA LEU A 232 -11.20 1.96 16.37
C LEU A 232 -10.74 3.39 16.68
N GLU A 233 -10.88 3.83 17.94
CA GLU A 233 -10.40 5.14 18.40
C GLU A 233 -8.90 5.31 18.19
N GLN A 234 -8.10 4.29 18.53
CA GLN A 234 -6.67 4.28 18.27
C GLN A 234 -6.37 4.33 16.76
N SER A 235 -7.00 3.48 15.95
CA SER A 235 -6.76 3.42 14.51
C SER A 235 -7.08 4.74 13.81
N VAL A 236 -8.17 5.41 14.20
CA VAL A 236 -8.51 6.75 13.67
C VAL A 236 -7.49 7.79 14.15
N THR A 237 -7.05 7.73 15.40
CA THR A 237 -6.02 8.63 15.94
C THR A 237 -4.72 8.55 15.13
N GLU A 238 -4.25 7.33 14.87
CA GLU A 238 -3.05 7.07 14.06
C GLU A 238 -3.21 7.61 12.63
N CYS A 239 -4.38 7.42 12.01
CA CYS A 239 -4.68 7.96 10.68
C CYS A 239 -4.70 9.50 10.65
N LEU A 240 -5.24 10.15 11.69
CA LEU A 240 -5.25 11.61 11.82
C LEU A 240 -3.84 12.18 12.02
N ALA A 241 -2.97 11.45 12.72
CA ALA A 241 -1.60 11.86 13.00
C ALA A 241 -0.68 11.84 11.77
N VAL A 242 -1.08 11.21 10.65
CA VAL A 242 -0.27 11.15 9.42
C VAL A 242 -0.07 12.53 8.78
N ARG A 243 -1.12 13.36 8.80
CA ARG A 243 -1.13 14.71 8.22
C ARG A 243 -1.90 15.66 9.14
N PRO A 244 -1.35 16.00 10.32
CA PRO A 244 -2.05 16.83 11.30
C PRO A 244 -2.27 18.26 10.80
N ASP A 245 -1.54 18.66 9.74
CA ASP A 245 -1.68 19.93 9.03
C ASP A 245 -2.92 20.00 8.12
N LYS A 246 -3.58 18.86 7.86
CA LYS A 246 -4.71 18.78 6.91
C LYS A 246 -5.89 18.05 7.52
N LEU A 247 -7.08 18.49 7.15
CA LEU A 247 -8.31 17.80 7.51
C LEU A 247 -8.50 16.58 6.59
N PRO A 248 -8.74 15.36 7.11
CA PRO A 248 -9.05 14.22 6.27
C PRO A 248 -10.44 14.35 5.67
N ALA A 249 -10.67 13.64 4.56
CA ALA A 249 -12.00 13.39 4.03
C ALA A 249 -12.45 11.97 4.41
N VAL A 250 -13.76 11.77 4.55
CA VAL A 250 -14.35 10.45 4.81
C VAL A 250 -15.30 10.08 3.67
N PHE A 251 -15.07 8.91 3.07
CA PHE A 251 -16.09 8.26 2.25
C PHE A 251 -17.19 7.74 3.18
N LEU A 252 -18.39 8.28 3.02
CA LEU A 252 -19.54 8.00 3.86
C LEU A 252 -20.54 7.16 3.07
N SER A 253 -20.87 5.97 3.55
CA SER A 253 -22.04 5.21 3.11
C SER A 253 -23.13 5.26 4.18
N GLY A 254 -24.28 4.62 3.92
CA GLY A 254 -25.29 4.41 4.95
C GLY A 254 -24.94 3.33 5.96
N GLY A 255 -23.79 2.66 5.79
CA GLY A 255 -23.34 1.56 6.63
C GLY A 255 -22.76 2.00 7.98
N ILE A 256 -22.73 1.06 8.92
CA ILE A 256 -22.18 1.27 10.26
C ILE A 256 -20.67 1.56 10.25
N ASP A 257 -19.92 0.99 9.31
CA ASP A 257 -18.46 1.06 9.28
C ASP A 257 -17.95 2.48 9.05
N SER A 258 -18.31 3.10 7.92
CA SER A 258 -17.94 4.50 7.63
C SER A 258 -18.55 5.47 8.65
N SER A 259 -19.74 5.14 9.16
CA SER A 259 -20.40 5.95 10.18
C SER A 259 -19.63 5.94 11.50
N ALA A 260 -19.10 4.79 11.91
CA ALA A 260 -18.28 4.65 13.11
C ALA A 260 -16.94 5.39 12.96
N VAL A 261 -16.28 5.27 11.80
CA VAL A 261 -15.06 6.02 11.48
C VAL A 261 -15.31 7.53 11.55
N LEU A 262 -16.38 8.02 10.90
CA LEU A 262 -16.75 9.44 10.94
C LEU A 262 -17.06 9.91 12.37
N ALA A 263 -17.80 9.12 13.14
CA ALA A 263 -18.17 9.46 14.50
C ALA A 263 -16.95 9.67 15.40
N VAL A 264 -15.97 8.75 15.32
CA VAL A 264 -14.71 8.86 16.07
C VAL A 264 -13.88 10.04 15.58
N ALA A 265 -13.73 10.22 14.27
CA ALA A 265 -12.97 11.34 13.71
C ALA A 265 -13.57 12.70 14.13
N ALA A 266 -14.90 12.84 14.11
CA ALA A 266 -15.59 14.05 14.51
C ALA A 266 -15.48 14.33 16.03
N GLN A 267 -15.42 13.28 16.87
CA GLN A 267 -15.17 13.45 18.30
C GLN A 267 -13.76 13.97 18.59
N GLN A 268 -12.76 13.50 17.84
CA GLN A 268 -11.37 13.94 17.98
C GLN A 268 -11.13 15.33 17.34
N LEU A 269 -11.99 15.74 16.41
CA LEU A 269 -11.94 17.03 15.70
C LEU A 269 -13.26 17.83 15.85
N PRO A 270 -13.70 18.16 17.07
CA PRO A 270 -15.06 18.65 17.33
C PRO A 270 -15.39 20.02 16.71
N LYS A 271 -14.39 20.77 16.26
CA LYS A 271 -14.54 22.07 15.60
C LYS A 271 -14.43 22.00 14.08
N ALA A 272 -14.06 20.85 13.53
CA ALA A 272 -13.83 20.70 12.10
C ALA A 272 -15.13 20.31 11.37
N ARG A 273 -15.36 20.92 10.21
CA ARG A 273 -16.36 20.44 9.25
C ARG A 273 -15.68 19.43 8.35
N ILE A 274 -15.71 18.15 8.73
CA ILE A 274 -15.03 17.07 8.00
C ILE A 274 -15.65 16.94 6.59
N PRO A 275 -14.85 16.98 5.52
CA PRO A 275 -15.31 16.71 4.16
C PRO A 275 -15.87 15.29 4.02
N THR A 276 -17.17 15.27 3.76
CA THR A 276 -18.07 14.18 3.39
C THR A 276 -18.09 13.74 1.92
N PHE A 277 -17.91 12.48 1.54
CA PHE A 277 -18.22 12.08 0.14
C PHE A 277 -19.07 10.82 0.07
N SER A 278 -20.22 10.90 -0.62
CA SER A 278 -21.12 9.76 -0.86
C SER A 278 -21.47 9.65 -2.34
N ALA A 279 -21.38 8.44 -2.89
CA ALA A 279 -21.79 8.17 -4.26
C ALA A 279 -23.29 7.85 -4.33
N HIS A 280 -23.96 8.30 -5.40
CA HIS A 280 -25.31 7.85 -5.77
C HIS A 280 -25.43 7.65 -7.28
N PHE A 281 -26.34 6.78 -7.71
CA PHE A 281 -26.44 6.36 -9.11
C PHE A 281 -27.58 7.01 -9.90
N GLY A 282 -28.40 7.82 -9.25
CA GLY A 282 -29.56 8.48 -9.86
C GLY A 282 -30.78 8.44 -8.95
N ALA A 283 -31.92 8.92 -9.41
CA ALA A 283 -33.19 8.81 -8.68
C ALA A 283 -33.86 7.44 -8.85
N GLU A 284 -33.50 6.74 -9.91
CA GLU A 284 -33.99 5.44 -10.32
C GLU A 284 -33.37 4.26 -9.58
N TYR A 285 -32.28 4.49 -8.82
CA TYR A 285 -31.60 3.49 -8.01
C TYR A 285 -31.90 3.68 -6.52
N ALA A 286 -31.91 2.57 -5.76
CA ALA A 286 -32.14 2.59 -4.32
C ALA A 286 -31.15 3.52 -3.61
N ARG A 287 -31.64 4.25 -2.61
CA ARG A 287 -30.90 5.29 -1.88
C ARG A 287 -30.62 4.84 -0.45
N GLU A 288 -29.37 4.94 -0.02
CA GLU A 288 -28.99 4.86 1.41
C GLU A 288 -29.02 6.24 2.10
N ASN A 289 -29.65 7.22 1.45
CA ASN A 289 -29.48 8.65 1.75
C ASN A 289 -29.92 9.04 3.15
N GLU A 290 -30.88 8.34 3.76
CA GLU A 290 -31.39 8.68 5.09
C GLU A 290 -30.33 8.48 6.17
N PHE A 291 -29.57 7.37 6.11
CA PHE A 291 -28.50 7.09 7.07
C PHE A 291 -27.31 8.03 6.88
N ILE A 292 -26.96 8.33 5.63
CA ILE A 292 -25.95 9.34 5.30
C ILE A 292 -26.36 10.70 5.86
N GLN A 293 -27.60 11.13 5.60
CA GLN A 293 -28.11 12.41 6.06
C GLN A 293 -28.18 12.50 7.60
N LEU A 294 -28.48 11.39 8.29
CA LEU A 294 -28.42 11.32 9.75
C LEU A 294 -27.02 11.66 10.26
N MET A 295 -25.99 11.09 9.64
CA MET A 295 -24.60 11.34 10.02
C MET A 295 -24.15 12.76 9.66
N VAL A 296 -24.53 13.26 8.48
CA VAL A 296 -24.28 14.65 8.06
C VAL A 296 -24.91 15.65 9.03
N ASN A 297 -26.17 15.43 9.41
CA ASN A 297 -26.88 16.30 10.34
C ASN A 297 -26.29 16.23 11.75
N ARG A 298 -25.91 15.03 12.22
CA ARG A 298 -25.37 14.82 13.56
C ARG A 298 -23.99 15.48 13.75
N TYR A 299 -23.13 15.39 12.74
CA TYR A 299 -21.73 15.85 12.82
C TYR A 299 -21.46 17.13 12.03
N HIS A 300 -22.48 17.71 11.38
CA HIS A 300 -22.40 18.94 10.60
C HIS A 300 -21.22 18.94 9.59
N THR A 301 -21.07 17.83 8.87
CA THR A 301 -19.99 17.64 7.89
C THR A 301 -20.15 18.54 6.67
N ASP A 302 -19.03 18.83 5.99
CA ASP A 302 -19.06 19.45 4.66
C ASP A 302 -19.34 18.37 3.62
N HIS A 303 -20.61 18.08 3.36
CA HIS A 303 -21.03 16.89 2.61
C HIS A 303 -21.17 17.12 1.11
N HIS A 304 -20.55 16.24 0.32
CA HIS A 304 -20.55 16.27 -1.14
C HIS A 304 -21.16 14.98 -1.71
N TRP A 305 -22.23 15.15 -2.49
CA TRP A 305 -22.84 14.07 -3.26
C TRP A 305 -22.13 13.90 -4.60
N LEU A 306 -21.69 12.68 -4.90
CA LEU A 306 -21.06 12.30 -6.16
C LEU A 306 -22.06 11.48 -6.99
N GLU A 307 -22.66 12.10 -8.00
CA GLU A 307 -23.51 11.38 -8.94
C GLU A 307 -22.66 10.57 -9.93
N ILE A 308 -22.87 9.26 -9.96
CA ILE A 308 -22.23 8.34 -10.89
C ILE A 308 -23.29 7.86 -11.88
N ARG A 309 -23.23 8.38 -13.11
CA ARG A 309 -24.07 7.92 -14.21
C ARG A 309 -23.36 6.86 -15.04
N PRO A 310 -24.09 5.88 -15.60
CA PRO A 310 -23.52 4.89 -16.52
C PRO A 310 -23.12 5.51 -17.87
N ASP A 311 -23.49 6.76 -18.13
CA ASP A 311 -23.12 7.51 -19.33
C ASP A 311 -21.59 7.46 -19.54
N GLY A 312 -21.14 7.08 -20.73
CA GLY A 312 -19.70 7.04 -21.01
C GLY A 312 -18.95 5.88 -20.35
N PHE A 313 -19.63 4.90 -19.74
CA PHE A 313 -18.96 3.79 -19.04
C PHE A 313 -18.15 2.91 -19.99
N LEU A 314 -18.74 2.51 -21.13
CA LEU A 314 -18.06 1.64 -22.11
C LEU A 314 -16.86 2.35 -22.75
N GLU A 315 -16.96 3.65 -22.95
CA GLU A 315 -15.90 4.53 -23.45
C GLU A 315 -14.73 4.61 -22.47
N ARG A 316 -15.03 4.55 -21.16
CA ARG A 316 -14.05 4.59 -20.07
C ARG A 316 -13.56 3.21 -19.62
N LEU A 317 -14.21 2.13 -20.04
CA LEU A 317 -13.93 0.77 -19.58
C LEU A 317 -12.46 0.39 -19.76
N ARG A 318 -11.86 0.74 -20.89
CA ARG A 318 -10.44 0.48 -21.14
C ARG A 318 -9.52 1.20 -20.16
N GLU A 319 -9.82 2.45 -19.83
CA GLU A 319 -9.05 3.22 -18.86
C GLU A 319 -9.25 2.67 -17.44
N ILE A 320 -10.48 2.30 -17.09
CA ILE A 320 -10.81 1.68 -15.80
C ILE A 320 -10.00 0.40 -15.61
N ILE A 321 -10.04 -0.51 -16.59
CA ILE A 321 -9.25 -1.77 -16.56
C ILE A 321 -7.76 -1.45 -16.43
N TRP A 322 -7.25 -0.48 -17.20
CA TRP A 322 -5.85 -0.09 -17.12
C TRP A 322 -5.46 0.45 -15.73
N ARG A 323 -6.35 1.19 -15.06
CA ARG A 323 -6.12 1.72 -13.71
C ARG A 323 -6.28 0.65 -12.61
N LEU A 324 -7.17 -0.31 -12.78
CA LEU A 324 -7.39 -1.43 -11.86
C LEU A 324 -6.22 -2.43 -11.88
N ASP A 325 -5.60 -2.61 -13.05
CA ASP A 325 -4.36 -3.37 -13.27
C ASP A 325 -4.47 -4.90 -13.14
N ASP A 326 -5.01 -5.42 -12.02
CA ASP A 326 -5.26 -6.85 -11.76
C ASP A 326 -6.14 -7.05 -10.51
N PRO A 327 -7.15 -7.94 -10.53
CA PRO A 327 -8.10 -8.18 -11.62
C PRO A 327 -9.11 -7.04 -11.81
#